data_AF-A0A8H5DU22-F1
#
_entry.id   AF-A0A8H5DU22-F1
#
_cell.length_a   1.000
_cell.length_b   1.000
_cell.length_c   1.000
_cell.angle_alpha   90.00
_cell.angle_beta   90.00
_cell.angle_gamma   90.00
#
_symmetry.space_group_name_H-M   'P 1'
#
loop_
_entity.id
_entity.type
_entity.pdbx_description
1 polymer ?
#
loop_
_entity_poly.entity_id
_entity_poly.type
_entity_poly.pdbx_seq_one_letter_code
_entity_poly.pdbx_strand_id
1 'polypeptide(L)'
;ETLTQHWESFGGAEAYNCSAMSGFPNFFMLLGPNATTGHTSAIMAIENSVNFALRILKPVLGSPKGAAELERDAEERYVNRIQDDLSKTVWNSGCQSWYIQPQSESSRVWNAMVYPYSQGYLWYRSLFPVWRDWKISMLYGKNPDAFEKEVFEGLHTAAKEHEVWRRRGSVGKWHNFAVEVSRSDTWTDMLKKVQAVESQLSDDAQLKKHRPRASNEWEKVNLTRAGHIKKGSKLPFFLKEENRMTPDDWHVLGTLYDILLDFQLVVRGLEGDGQGKHQRKVEENEIDPPLSGTSWDLIHAYEFLLETLESAKRAVANFPDGHHLAVNINLGWLKLNEYYEHLNDSPLIYGAAVLHPAYRWALFDDLWGDDDERQLWITKAKEMVRNLWEREYLFECHKPTLAYRTGGSSQPEDIK
;
A
#
# COMPACT_ATOMS: atom_id res chain seq x y z
N GLU A 1 3.76 -30.39 18.96
CA GLU A 1 2.33 -30.74 18.76
C GLU A 1 2.06 -30.77 17.27
N THR A 2 1.27 -31.70 16.76
CA THR A 2 0.81 -31.66 15.36
C THR A 2 -0.46 -30.81 15.24
N LEU A 3 -0.79 -30.33 14.04
CA LEU A 3 -2.01 -29.54 13.81
C LEU A 3 -3.28 -30.27 14.30
N THR A 4 -3.36 -31.58 14.03
CA THR A 4 -4.49 -32.43 14.45
C THR A 4 -4.59 -32.51 15.97
N GLN A 5 -3.47 -32.75 16.67
CA GLN A 5 -3.44 -32.79 18.13
C GLN A 5 -3.85 -31.45 18.76
N HIS A 6 -3.42 -30.35 18.12
CA HIS A 6 -3.76 -29.01 18.56
C HIS A 6 -5.28 -28.76 18.49
N TRP A 7 -5.92 -29.07 17.36
CA TRP A 7 -7.37 -28.93 17.23
C TRP A 7 -8.15 -29.90 18.12
N GLU A 8 -7.70 -31.14 18.26
CA GLU A 8 -8.28 -32.10 19.21
C GLU A 8 -8.28 -31.55 20.64
N SER A 9 -7.23 -30.84 21.05
CA SER A 9 -7.13 -30.24 22.39
C SER A 9 -8.17 -29.12 22.66
N PHE A 10 -8.65 -28.45 21.61
CA PHE A 10 -9.74 -27.47 21.71
C PHE A 10 -11.12 -28.12 21.58
N GLY A 11 -11.20 -29.29 20.95
CA GLY A 11 -12.43 -29.99 20.61
C GLY A 11 -12.81 -29.91 19.13
N GLY A 12 -12.05 -29.20 18.31
CA GLY A 12 -12.23 -29.12 16.87
C GLY A 12 -11.35 -28.04 16.25
N ALA A 13 -11.44 -27.90 14.93
CA ALA A 13 -10.63 -26.95 14.19
C ALA A 13 -10.94 -25.50 14.61
N GLU A 14 -9.89 -24.75 14.93
CA GLU A 14 -9.93 -23.38 15.45
C GLU A 14 -8.65 -22.61 15.10
N ALA A 15 -8.74 -21.28 15.13
CA ALA A 15 -7.59 -20.40 15.03
C ALA A 15 -7.88 -19.01 15.62
N TYR A 16 -6.90 -18.43 16.32
CA TYR A 16 -6.95 -17.04 16.76
C TYR A 16 -7.05 -16.09 15.56
N ASN A 17 -8.05 -15.21 15.60
CA ASN A 17 -8.37 -14.29 14.51
C ASN A 17 -8.49 -15.00 13.15
N CYS A 18 -9.03 -16.23 13.15
CA CYS A 18 -9.22 -17.08 11.98
C CYS A 18 -7.92 -17.47 11.23
N SER A 19 -6.74 -17.25 11.84
CA SER A 19 -5.48 -17.31 11.11
C SER A 19 -4.30 -17.89 11.89
N ALA A 20 -4.16 -17.61 13.20
CA ALA A 20 -2.96 -18.01 13.97
C ALA A 20 -3.25 -19.08 15.01
N MET A 21 -2.23 -19.88 15.37
CA MET A 21 -2.30 -20.89 16.43
C MET A 21 -1.07 -20.84 17.34
N SER A 22 -1.27 -21.11 18.62
CA SER A 22 -0.20 -21.19 19.61
C SER A 22 0.65 -22.45 19.40
N GLY A 23 1.95 -22.39 19.70
CA GLY A 23 2.87 -23.49 19.44
C GLY A 23 3.28 -23.67 17.97
N PHE A 24 2.75 -22.84 17.05
CA PHE A 24 3.14 -22.77 15.64
C PHE A 24 3.71 -21.38 15.30
N PRO A 25 4.95 -21.07 15.73
CA PRO A 25 5.55 -19.76 15.50
C PRO A 25 5.66 -19.44 14.01
N ASN A 26 5.39 -18.19 13.63
CA ASN A 26 5.40 -17.68 12.26
C ASN A 26 4.42 -18.38 11.28
N PHE A 27 3.52 -19.24 11.76
CA PHE A 27 2.53 -19.92 10.93
C PHE A 27 1.19 -19.18 10.94
N PHE A 28 0.67 -18.89 9.75
CA PHE A 28 -0.62 -18.23 9.56
C PHE A 28 -1.41 -18.94 8.46
N MET A 29 -2.69 -19.19 8.73
CA MET A 29 -3.64 -19.76 7.79
C MET A 29 -4.39 -18.64 7.08
N LEU A 30 -4.58 -18.80 5.76
CA LEU A 30 -5.53 -18.02 4.99
C LEU A 30 -6.81 -18.83 4.88
N LEU A 31 -7.96 -18.19 5.10
CA LEU A 31 -9.26 -18.86 5.14
C LEU A 31 -9.28 -20.01 6.17
N GLY A 32 -8.74 -19.75 7.37
CA GLY A 32 -8.69 -20.71 8.46
C GLY A 32 -10.06 -20.96 9.11
N PRO A 33 -10.08 -21.73 10.21
CA PRO A 33 -11.30 -21.95 10.98
C PRO A 33 -11.98 -20.63 11.36
N ASN A 34 -13.31 -20.64 11.35
CA ASN A 34 -14.14 -19.46 11.65
C ASN A 34 -13.93 -18.27 10.71
N ALA A 35 -13.30 -18.45 9.54
CA ALA A 35 -13.13 -17.40 8.55
C ALA A 35 -14.34 -17.25 7.60
N THR A 36 -15.26 -18.24 7.53
CA THR A 36 -16.08 -18.41 6.33
C THR A 36 -17.53 -18.92 6.48
N THR A 37 -18.32 -18.48 5.48
CA THR A 37 -19.50 -19.10 4.87
C THR A 37 -20.80 -19.16 5.68
N GLY A 38 -21.67 -18.21 5.33
CA GLY A 38 -23.10 -18.19 5.64
C GLY A 38 -23.70 -16.80 5.37
N HIS A 39 -22.92 -15.75 5.62
CA HIS A 39 -23.40 -14.37 5.57
C HIS A 39 -22.29 -13.34 5.21
N THR A 40 -21.08 -13.79 4.88
CA THR A 40 -19.90 -12.91 4.67
C THR A 40 -19.03 -13.33 3.48
N SER A 41 -18.35 -12.36 2.86
CA SER A 41 -17.41 -12.57 1.74
C SER A 41 -16.16 -13.33 2.19
N ALA A 42 -15.83 -14.42 1.48
CA ALA A 42 -14.59 -15.17 1.68
C ALA A 42 -13.35 -14.36 1.27
N ILE A 43 -13.46 -13.50 0.25
CA ILE A 43 -12.37 -12.63 -0.21
C ILE A 43 -11.98 -11.65 0.91
N MET A 44 -12.98 -11.01 1.53
CA MET A 44 -12.74 -10.09 2.65
C MET A 44 -12.05 -10.81 3.83
N ALA A 45 -12.44 -12.05 4.12
CA ALA A 45 -11.80 -12.84 5.17
C ALA A 45 -10.33 -13.17 4.85
N ILE A 46 -10.02 -13.44 3.58
CA ILE A 46 -8.65 -13.65 3.10
C ILE A 46 -7.83 -12.36 3.25
N GLU A 47 -8.33 -11.23 2.77
CA GLU A 47 -7.65 -9.93 2.90
C GLU A 47 -7.40 -9.56 4.36
N ASN A 48 -8.38 -9.81 5.24
CA ASN A 48 -8.24 -9.62 6.68
C ASN A 48 -7.16 -10.53 7.29
N SER A 49 -7.06 -11.77 6.83
CA SER A 49 -6.06 -12.74 7.31
C SER A 49 -4.65 -12.34 6.85
N VAL A 50 -4.49 -11.94 5.58
CA VAL A 50 -3.21 -11.44 5.04
C VAL A 50 -2.75 -10.20 5.79
N ASN A 51 -3.63 -9.20 5.99
CA ASN A 51 -3.31 -7.99 6.72
C ASN A 51 -2.90 -8.26 8.16
N PHE A 52 -3.60 -9.18 8.83
CA PHE A 52 -3.26 -9.59 10.19
C PHE A 52 -1.89 -10.26 10.25
N ALA A 53 -1.64 -11.25 9.40
CA ALA A 53 -0.38 -12.00 9.36
C ALA A 53 0.82 -11.07 9.09
N LEU A 54 0.73 -10.19 8.08
CA LEU A 54 1.80 -9.24 7.76
C LEU A 54 2.09 -8.28 8.92
N ARG A 55 1.06 -7.81 9.63
CA ARG A 55 1.24 -6.92 10.79
C ARG A 55 1.96 -7.62 11.92
N ILE A 56 1.57 -8.85 12.25
CA ILE A 56 2.22 -9.63 13.31
C ILE A 56 3.64 -10.03 12.94
N LEU A 57 3.89 -10.41 11.68
CA LEU A 57 5.21 -10.82 11.21
C LEU A 57 6.17 -9.65 11.02
N LYS A 58 5.67 -8.43 10.78
CA LYS A 58 6.49 -7.23 10.51
C LYS A 58 7.71 -7.07 11.44
N PRO A 59 7.64 -7.27 12.76
CA PRO A 59 8.79 -7.13 13.67
C PRO A 59 9.86 -8.22 13.50
N VAL A 60 9.54 -9.37 12.91
CA VAL A 60 10.45 -10.51 12.71
C VAL A 60 10.87 -10.70 11.25
N LEU A 61 10.23 -10.00 10.31
CA LEU A 61 10.63 -9.97 8.90
C LEU A 61 12.08 -9.45 8.77
N GLY A 62 12.94 -10.24 8.14
CA GLY A 62 14.36 -9.94 7.98
C GLY A 62 15.28 -10.43 9.11
N SER A 63 14.71 -11.02 10.17
CA SER A 63 15.50 -11.67 11.23
C SER A 63 15.56 -13.19 10.99
N PRO A 64 16.73 -13.78 10.67
CA PRO A 64 16.85 -15.23 10.40
C PRO A 64 16.42 -16.13 11.57
N LYS A 65 16.37 -15.58 12.79
CA LYS A 65 15.94 -16.25 14.03
C LYS A 65 14.81 -15.50 14.75
N GLY A 66 14.04 -14.70 14.01
CA GLY A 66 12.87 -14.02 14.55
C GLY A 66 11.67 -14.97 14.63
N ALA A 67 11.00 -15.00 15.76
CA ALA A 67 9.76 -15.77 15.94
C ALA A 67 8.68 -14.90 16.57
N ALA A 68 7.53 -14.83 15.90
CA ALA A 68 6.28 -14.34 16.44
C ALA A 68 5.43 -15.54 16.84
N GLU A 69 5.20 -15.72 18.13
CA GLU A 69 4.47 -16.85 18.70
C GLU A 69 3.25 -16.33 19.46
N LEU A 70 2.08 -16.94 19.20
CA LEU A 70 0.86 -16.64 19.94
C LEU A 70 0.88 -17.36 21.29
N GLU A 71 0.54 -16.65 22.36
CA GLU A 71 0.42 -17.25 23.68
C GLU A 71 -0.80 -18.18 23.76
N ARG A 72 -0.62 -19.36 24.35
CA ARG A 72 -1.65 -20.42 24.41
C ARG A 72 -2.92 -19.96 25.12
N ASP A 73 -2.77 -19.20 26.21
CA ASP A 73 -3.88 -18.68 26.99
C ASP A 73 -4.72 -17.65 26.20
N ALA A 74 -4.11 -16.93 25.27
CA ALA A 74 -4.79 -15.97 24.40
C ALA A 74 -5.65 -16.67 23.35
N GLU A 75 -5.13 -17.75 22.75
CA GLU A 75 -5.89 -18.62 21.87
C GLU A 75 -7.08 -19.24 22.58
N GLU A 76 -6.86 -19.83 23.77
CA GLU A 76 -7.94 -20.43 24.57
C GLU A 76 -9.04 -19.44 24.94
N ARG A 77 -8.69 -18.22 25.34
CA ARG A 77 -9.68 -17.16 25.60
C ARG A 77 -10.47 -16.79 24.34
N TYR A 78 -9.79 -16.74 23.19
CA TYR A 78 -10.41 -16.36 21.93
C TYR A 78 -11.38 -17.44 21.46
N VAL A 79 -10.90 -18.68 21.34
CA VAL A 79 -11.68 -19.84 20.90
C VAL A 79 -12.92 -20.04 21.76
N ASN A 80 -12.76 -20.00 23.09
CA ASN A 80 -13.90 -20.18 23.98
C ASN A 80 -14.96 -19.09 23.80
N ARG A 81 -14.55 -17.84 23.54
CA ARG A 81 -15.48 -16.74 23.23
C ARG A 81 -16.18 -16.95 21.90
N ILE A 82 -15.46 -17.32 20.85
CA ILE A 82 -16.02 -17.53 19.51
C ILE A 82 -17.08 -18.64 19.56
N GLN A 83 -16.77 -19.78 20.17
CA GLN A 83 -17.70 -20.90 20.28
C GLN A 83 -18.90 -20.57 21.21
N ASP A 84 -18.69 -19.82 22.31
CA ASP A 84 -19.78 -19.35 23.17
C ASP A 84 -20.74 -18.41 22.42
N ASP A 85 -20.21 -17.47 21.65
CA ASP A 85 -21.04 -16.54 20.88
C ASP A 85 -21.73 -17.23 19.70
N LEU A 86 -21.07 -18.17 19.01
CA LEU A 86 -21.70 -18.99 17.97
C LEU A 86 -22.88 -19.81 18.51
N SER A 87 -22.79 -20.31 19.75
CA SER A 87 -23.87 -21.06 20.40
C SER A 87 -25.18 -20.26 20.53
N LYS A 88 -25.09 -18.93 20.51
CA LYS A 88 -26.24 -18.00 20.62
C LYS A 88 -26.82 -17.62 19.25
N THR A 89 -26.25 -18.12 18.16
CA THR A 89 -26.66 -17.76 16.79
C THR A 89 -27.49 -18.85 16.13
N VAL A 90 -28.19 -18.48 15.05
CA VAL A 90 -28.95 -19.43 14.19
C VAL A 90 -28.06 -20.51 13.57
N TRP A 91 -26.74 -20.28 13.49
CA TRP A 91 -25.79 -21.24 12.93
C TRP A 91 -25.61 -22.48 13.81
N ASN A 92 -26.03 -22.42 15.08
CA ASN A 92 -26.04 -23.55 16.00
C ASN A 92 -27.46 -23.97 16.43
N SER A 93 -28.53 -23.41 15.84
CA SER A 93 -29.92 -23.61 16.29
C SER A 93 -30.63 -24.87 15.77
N GLY A 94 -29.89 -25.93 15.39
CA GLY A 94 -30.45 -27.25 15.13
C GLY A 94 -30.58 -27.70 13.67
N CYS A 95 -30.15 -26.90 12.68
CA CYS A 95 -30.04 -27.36 11.30
C CYS A 95 -28.76 -28.20 11.12
N GLN A 96 -28.89 -29.41 10.54
CA GLN A 96 -27.73 -30.20 10.14
C GLN A 96 -27.02 -29.47 8.99
N SER A 97 -25.83 -28.95 9.27
CA SER A 97 -24.98 -28.29 8.29
C SER A 97 -23.57 -28.84 8.39
N TRP A 98 -22.83 -28.78 7.28
CA TRP A 98 -21.42 -29.17 7.23
C TRP A 98 -20.52 -28.20 8.04
N TYR A 99 -21.07 -27.13 8.60
CA TYR A 99 -20.39 -26.19 9.50
C TYR A 99 -20.13 -26.77 10.90
N ILE A 100 -20.98 -27.72 11.30
CA ILE A 100 -20.96 -28.30 12.63
C ILE A 100 -20.27 -29.66 12.57
N GLN A 101 -19.22 -29.82 13.37
CA GLN A 101 -18.61 -31.14 13.56
C GLN A 101 -19.36 -31.89 14.67
N PRO A 102 -19.91 -33.08 14.40
CA PRO A 102 -20.48 -33.91 15.45
C PRO A 102 -19.36 -34.44 16.34
N GLN A 103 -19.33 -34.02 17.60
CA GLN A 103 -18.40 -34.57 18.58
C GLN A 103 -18.96 -35.85 19.19
N SER A 104 -18.18 -36.93 19.20
CA SER A 104 -18.62 -38.25 19.66
C SER A 104 -18.65 -38.42 21.18
N GLU A 105 -18.00 -37.55 21.95
CA GLU A 105 -17.81 -37.71 23.40
C GLU A 105 -18.20 -36.48 24.24
N SER A 106 -18.39 -35.31 23.63
CA SER A 106 -18.70 -34.07 24.33
C SER A 106 -20.07 -33.54 23.90
N SER A 107 -20.84 -33.03 24.87
CA SER A 107 -22.15 -32.41 24.61
C SER A 107 -22.06 -31.04 23.91
N ARG A 108 -20.84 -30.54 23.64
CA ARG A 108 -20.62 -29.23 23.04
C ARG A 108 -20.63 -29.35 21.53
N VAL A 109 -21.54 -28.62 20.89
CA VAL A 109 -21.59 -28.44 19.44
C VAL A 109 -20.42 -27.58 19.00
N TRP A 110 -19.61 -28.06 18.06
CA TRP A 110 -18.43 -27.32 17.56
C TRP A 110 -18.66 -26.79 16.15
N ASN A 111 -18.52 -25.47 15.98
CA ASN A 111 -18.67 -24.83 14.68
C ASN A 111 -17.34 -24.25 14.21
N ALA A 112 -16.66 -24.96 13.31
CA ALA A 112 -15.33 -24.60 12.83
C ALA A 112 -15.35 -23.65 11.62
N MET A 113 -16.53 -23.28 11.12
CA MET A 113 -16.65 -22.56 9.85
C MET A 113 -17.05 -21.11 10.04
N VAL A 114 -18.10 -20.86 10.82
CA VAL A 114 -18.77 -19.56 10.85
C VAL A 114 -18.07 -18.60 11.81
N TYR A 115 -17.94 -17.33 11.40
CA TYR A 115 -17.57 -16.23 12.31
C TYR A 115 -18.83 -15.66 12.98
N PRO A 116 -18.89 -15.49 14.32
CA PRO A 116 -20.10 -15.01 15.00
C PRO A 116 -20.40 -13.52 14.81
N TYR A 117 -19.45 -12.74 14.27
CA TYR A 117 -19.58 -11.29 14.13
C TYR A 117 -19.48 -10.83 12.66
N SER A 118 -19.55 -9.52 12.42
CA SER A 118 -19.44 -8.95 11.08
C SER A 118 -18.00 -8.95 10.54
N GLN A 119 -17.86 -8.90 9.20
CA GLN A 119 -16.55 -8.72 8.56
C GLN A 119 -15.90 -7.37 8.91
N GLY A 120 -16.69 -6.33 9.19
CA GLY A 120 -16.14 -5.06 9.69
C GLY A 120 -15.46 -5.21 11.07
N TYR A 121 -16.01 -6.08 11.93
CA TYR A 121 -15.39 -6.41 13.20
C TYR A 121 -14.10 -7.24 13.02
N LEU A 122 -14.12 -8.23 12.12
CA LEU A 122 -12.93 -9.02 11.77
C LEU A 122 -11.82 -8.13 11.19
N TRP A 123 -12.18 -7.25 10.26
CA TRP A 123 -11.28 -6.25 9.67
C TRP A 123 -10.63 -5.36 10.73
N TYR A 124 -11.42 -4.81 11.65
CA TYR A 124 -10.92 -4.00 12.75
C TYR A 124 -9.91 -4.78 13.62
N ARG A 125 -10.25 -6.02 13.98
CA ARG A 125 -9.37 -6.92 14.75
C ARG A 125 -8.08 -7.25 14.01
N SER A 126 -8.13 -7.40 12.70
CA SER A 126 -6.97 -7.63 11.84
C SER A 126 -6.06 -6.40 11.71
N LEU A 127 -6.61 -5.19 11.70
CA LEU A 127 -5.82 -3.96 11.66
C LEU A 127 -5.15 -3.61 12.99
N PHE A 128 -5.83 -3.92 14.10
CA PHE A 128 -5.42 -3.59 15.46
C PHE A 128 -5.21 -4.87 16.30
N PRO A 129 -4.13 -5.63 16.03
CA PRO A 129 -3.83 -6.84 16.80
C PRO A 129 -3.58 -6.53 18.27
N VAL A 130 -4.00 -7.45 19.14
CA VAL A 130 -3.76 -7.36 20.59
C VAL A 130 -2.33 -7.82 20.87
N TRP A 131 -1.37 -6.90 20.82
CA TRP A 131 0.06 -7.21 20.93
C TRP A 131 0.47 -7.95 22.22
N ARG A 132 -0.30 -7.82 23.31
CA ARG A 132 -0.03 -8.54 24.57
C ARG A 132 -0.20 -10.06 24.44
N ASP A 133 -0.98 -10.51 23.46
CA ASP A 133 -1.22 -11.93 23.22
C ASP A 133 -0.05 -12.61 22.46
N TRP A 134 0.96 -11.83 22.06
CA TRP A 134 2.07 -12.28 21.22
C TRP A 134 3.41 -12.19 21.92
N LYS A 135 4.19 -13.25 21.82
CA LYS A 135 5.59 -13.30 22.21
C LYS A 135 6.46 -13.13 20.97
N ILE A 136 7.04 -11.94 20.86
CA ILE A 136 8.02 -11.64 19.82
C ILE A 136 9.41 -11.90 20.40
N SER A 137 10.13 -12.87 19.82
CA SER A 137 11.48 -13.21 20.24
C SER A 137 12.48 -12.99 19.11
N MET A 138 13.60 -12.37 19.46
CA MET A 138 14.79 -12.26 18.62
C MET A 138 15.97 -12.90 19.38
N LEU A 139 16.44 -14.06 18.92
CA LEU A 139 17.61 -14.72 19.51
C LEU A 139 18.89 -14.04 19.00
N TYR A 140 19.34 -13.00 19.70
CA TYR A 140 20.60 -12.32 19.39
C TYR A 140 21.83 -13.15 19.78
N GLY A 141 22.77 -13.32 18.84
CA GLY A 141 24.19 -13.34 19.15
C GLY A 141 24.66 -11.89 19.38
N LYS A 142 25.56 -11.68 20.35
CA LYS A 142 25.90 -10.38 20.99
C LYS A 142 26.54 -9.28 20.13
N ASN A 143 26.38 -9.25 18.81
CA ASN A 143 26.76 -8.06 18.04
C ASN A 143 26.02 -7.96 16.69
N PRO A 144 24.82 -7.35 16.66
CA PRO A 144 24.07 -7.06 15.43
C PRO A 144 24.90 -6.26 14.42
N ASP A 145 25.72 -5.35 14.93
CA ASP A 145 26.57 -4.46 14.14
C ASP A 145 27.67 -5.23 13.39
N ALA A 146 28.09 -6.41 13.87
CA ALA A 146 29.10 -7.23 13.19
C ALA A 146 28.54 -8.01 11.99
N PHE A 147 27.27 -8.41 12.03
CA PHE A 147 26.58 -9.09 10.94
C PHE A 147 26.17 -8.12 9.83
N GLU A 148 25.65 -6.93 10.21
CA GLU A 148 25.42 -5.86 9.24
C GLU A 148 26.73 -5.44 8.54
N LYS A 149 27.85 -5.45 9.27
CA LYS A 149 29.17 -5.16 8.71
C LYS A 149 29.64 -6.20 7.69
N GLU A 150 29.38 -7.50 7.91
CA GLU A 150 29.74 -8.57 6.98
C GLU A 150 28.87 -8.60 5.71
N VAL A 151 27.61 -8.16 5.81
CA VAL A 151 26.66 -8.09 4.68
C VAL A 151 26.85 -6.80 3.86
N PHE A 152 27.22 -5.68 4.49
CA PHE A 152 27.33 -4.37 3.85
C PHE A 152 28.76 -3.92 3.51
N GLU A 153 29.82 -4.61 3.94
CA GLU A 153 31.22 -4.28 3.56
C GLU A 153 31.77 -5.12 2.39
N GLY A 154 30.93 -5.87 1.66
CA GLY A 154 31.33 -6.67 0.50
C GLY A 154 30.95 -6.15 -0.89
N LEU A 155 30.10 -5.12 -1.01
CA LEU A 155 29.79 -4.43 -2.28
C LEU A 155 29.43 -2.95 -2.01
N HIS A 156 30.40 -2.08 -2.28
CA HIS A 156 30.31 -0.61 -2.35
C HIS A 156 29.33 -0.16 -3.48
N THR A 157 28.58 0.95 -3.48
CA THR A 157 28.60 2.23 -2.75
C THR A 157 27.19 2.84 -2.52
N ALA A 158 26.14 2.44 -3.26
CA ALA A 158 24.89 3.20 -3.37
C ALA A 158 24.04 3.29 -2.09
N ALA A 159 23.95 2.24 -1.27
CA ALA A 159 23.09 2.23 -0.09
C ALA A 159 23.63 3.10 1.07
N LYS A 160 24.95 3.12 1.26
CA LYS A 160 25.65 3.93 2.26
C LYS A 160 25.69 5.40 1.83
N GLU A 161 25.92 5.66 0.54
CA GLU A 161 25.74 6.99 -0.06
C GLU A 161 24.29 7.47 0.10
N HIS A 162 23.30 6.60 -0.12
CA HIS A 162 21.89 6.92 0.05
C HIS A 162 21.50 7.18 1.52
N GLU A 163 22.09 6.50 2.50
CA GLU A 163 21.87 6.80 3.92
C GLU A 163 22.52 8.11 4.35
N VAL A 164 23.74 8.38 3.89
CA VAL A 164 24.42 9.67 4.09
C VAL A 164 23.64 10.80 3.41
N TRP A 165 23.07 10.55 2.23
CA TRP A 165 22.22 11.49 1.50
C TRP A 165 20.84 11.69 2.15
N ARG A 166 20.19 10.65 2.69
CA ARG A 166 18.98 10.83 3.51
C ARG A 166 19.26 11.71 4.73
N ARG A 167 20.51 11.72 5.20
CA ARG A 167 20.98 12.59 6.28
C ARG A 167 21.48 13.97 5.81
N ARG A 168 21.93 14.14 4.55
CA ARG A 168 22.69 15.33 4.07
C ARG A 168 22.47 15.79 2.61
N GLY A 169 21.64 15.13 1.81
CA GLY A 169 21.30 15.49 0.42
C GLY A 169 20.06 16.39 0.33
N SER A 170 19.67 16.85 -0.86
CA SER A 170 18.61 17.86 -1.04
C SER A 170 17.29 17.51 -0.34
N VAL A 171 16.83 16.26 -0.44
CA VAL A 171 15.65 15.77 0.29
C VAL A 171 15.89 15.67 1.79
N GLY A 172 17.07 15.22 2.22
CA GLY A 172 17.45 15.14 3.63
C GLY A 172 17.55 16.53 4.28
N LYS A 173 18.15 17.50 3.61
CA LYS A 173 18.23 18.91 4.01
C LYS A 173 16.83 19.51 4.15
N TRP A 174 15.96 19.28 3.18
CA TRP A 174 14.55 19.69 3.24
C TRP A 174 13.80 19.04 4.40
N HIS A 175 13.95 17.73 4.59
CA HIS A 175 13.35 17.00 5.71
C HIS A 175 13.81 17.57 7.06
N ASN A 176 15.12 17.78 7.23
CA ASN A 176 15.68 18.33 8.46
C ASN A 176 15.11 19.73 8.76
N PHE A 177 15.01 20.58 7.73
CA PHE A 177 14.35 21.87 7.84
C PHE A 177 12.89 21.73 8.28
N ALA A 178 12.08 20.92 7.59
CA ALA A 178 10.67 20.74 7.89
C ALA A 178 10.43 20.19 9.31
N VAL A 179 11.23 19.21 9.74
CA VAL A 179 11.15 18.62 11.08
C VAL A 179 11.53 19.63 12.17
N GLU A 180 12.58 20.41 11.96
CA GLU A 180 13.03 21.36 12.98
C GLU A 180 12.10 22.58 13.10
N VAL A 181 11.56 23.05 11.98
CA VAL A 181 10.51 24.09 11.97
C VAL A 181 9.26 23.60 12.68
N SER A 182 8.75 22.41 12.33
CA SER A 182 7.50 21.87 12.91
C SER A 182 7.60 21.55 14.40
N ARG A 183 8.80 21.29 14.93
CA ARG A 183 9.03 21.02 16.36
C ARG A 183 9.18 22.26 17.23
N SER A 184 9.27 23.45 16.63
CA SER A 184 9.51 24.69 17.37
C SER A 184 8.53 25.77 16.97
N ASP A 185 7.73 26.21 17.94
CA ASP A 185 6.80 27.32 17.76
C ASP A 185 7.51 28.60 17.32
N THR A 186 8.74 28.84 17.82
CA THR A 186 9.58 29.97 17.42
C THR A 186 9.96 29.91 15.95
N TRP A 187 10.38 28.74 15.45
CA TRP A 187 10.75 28.56 14.04
C TRP A 187 9.53 28.55 13.13
N THR A 188 8.42 28.00 13.58
CA THR A 188 7.15 28.06 12.87
C THR A 188 6.67 29.50 12.74
N ASP A 189 6.70 30.30 13.81
CA ASP A 189 6.33 31.72 13.78
C ASP A 189 7.29 32.54 12.91
N MET A 190 8.59 32.24 12.97
CA MET A 190 9.59 32.88 12.12
C MET A 190 9.41 32.52 10.65
N LEU A 191 9.13 31.25 10.33
CA LEU A 191 8.80 30.84 8.96
C LEU A 191 7.52 31.53 8.50
N LYS A 192 6.48 31.63 9.32
CA LYS A 192 5.25 32.38 9.00
C LYS A 192 5.53 33.85 8.73
N LYS A 193 6.44 34.48 9.47
CA LYS A 193 6.88 35.87 9.23
C LYS A 193 7.66 36.00 7.92
N VAL A 194 8.56 35.06 7.64
CA VAL A 194 9.30 35.03 6.36
C VAL A 194 8.34 34.75 5.21
N GLN A 195 7.42 33.80 5.34
CA GLN A 195 6.36 33.54 4.39
C GLN A 195 5.48 34.77 4.21
N ALA A 196 5.17 35.53 5.26
CA ALA A 196 4.43 36.78 5.15
C ALA A 196 5.24 37.88 4.43
N VAL A 197 6.58 37.86 4.55
CA VAL A 197 7.50 38.82 3.91
C VAL A 197 7.85 38.44 2.47
N GLU A 198 8.03 37.16 2.17
CA GLU A 198 8.15 36.59 0.83
C GLU A 198 6.82 36.68 0.12
N SER A 199 5.71 36.45 0.85
CA SER A 199 4.32 36.85 0.54
C SER A 199 4.18 38.38 0.34
N GLN A 200 5.25 39.13 0.56
CA GLN A 200 5.46 40.55 0.37
C GLN A 200 6.70 40.82 -0.50
N LEU A 201 7.30 39.88 -1.25
CA LEU A 201 8.40 40.19 -2.22
C LEU A 201 8.31 39.62 -3.67
N SER A 202 7.42 38.66 -3.97
CA SER A 202 7.09 38.19 -5.33
C SER A 202 6.54 39.26 -6.30
N ASP A 203 6.62 39.02 -7.61
CA ASP A 203 6.17 39.97 -8.64
C ASP A 203 4.65 40.15 -8.74
N ASP A 204 3.92 39.26 -8.07
CA ASP A 204 2.50 39.34 -7.78
C ASP A 204 2.20 40.47 -6.77
N ALA A 205 1.18 41.30 -7.02
CA ALA A 205 1.07 42.67 -6.49
C ALA A 205 0.92 42.80 -4.95
N GLN A 206 0.52 41.72 -4.26
CA GLN A 206 0.49 41.64 -2.79
C GLN A 206 1.88 41.51 -2.17
N LEU A 207 2.82 41.06 -3.00
CA LEU A 207 4.08 40.57 -2.58
C LEU A 207 5.20 41.62 -2.75
N LYS A 208 5.15 42.90 -2.31
CA LYS A 208 6.24 43.87 -2.70
C LYS A 208 6.93 44.79 -1.67
N LYS A 209 6.92 44.53 -0.35
CA LYS A 209 7.49 45.44 0.64
C LYS A 209 8.17 44.88 1.91
N HIS A 210 9.20 44.01 1.87
CA HIS A 210 10.30 44.04 2.88
C HIS A 210 11.50 43.08 2.65
N ARG A 211 12.74 43.52 2.92
CA ARG A 211 14.01 42.74 2.80
C ARG A 211 14.16 41.61 3.85
N PRO A 212 14.86 40.50 3.53
CA PRO A 212 15.01 39.36 4.43
C PRO A 212 16.00 39.63 5.59
N ARG A 213 15.61 39.25 6.81
CA ARG A 213 16.44 39.26 8.04
C ARG A 213 16.26 37.95 8.80
N ALA A 214 16.73 36.83 8.25
CA ALA A 214 16.63 35.53 8.92
C ALA A 214 17.85 35.22 9.82
N SER A 215 19.07 35.61 9.45
CA SER A 215 20.27 35.22 10.23
C SER A 215 20.33 35.84 11.64
N ASN A 216 19.77 37.03 11.83
CA ASN A 216 19.97 37.79 13.07
C ASN A 216 18.90 37.55 14.13
N GLU A 217 17.74 36.94 13.81
CA GLU A 217 16.63 36.76 14.77
C GLU A 217 16.95 35.69 15.81
N TRP A 218 17.54 34.55 15.40
CA TRP A 218 17.99 33.54 16.36
C TRP A 218 19.05 34.09 17.31
N GLU A 219 20.02 34.85 16.79
CA GLU A 219 21.03 35.51 17.60
C GLU A 219 20.36 36.46 18.60
N LYS A 220 19.46 37.36 18.17
CA LYS A 220 18.71 38.25 19.08
C LYS A 220 18.03 37.53 20.24
N VAL A 221 17.38 36.40 19.98
CA VAL A 221 16.66 35.63 21.03
C VAL A 221 17.64 34.86 21.94
N ASN A 222 18.83 34.54 21.43
CA ASN A 222 19.85 33.78 22.14
C ASN A 222 21.03 34.61 22.66
N LEU A 223 20.99 35.94 22.55
CA LEU A 223 21.97 36.83 23.14
C LEU A 223 21.65 37.10 24.61
N THR A 224 22.71 37.23 25.40
CA THR A 224 22.68 37.76 26.76
C THR A 224 22.53 39.28 26.70
N ARG A 225 22.16 39.92 27.83
CA ARG A 225 22.09 41.40 27.91
C ARG A 225 23.41 42.10 27.56
N ALA A 226 24.53 41.40 27.65
CA ALA A 226 25.86 41.87 27.28
C ALA A 226 26.25 41.58 25.82
N GLY A 227 25.31 41.11 24.97
CA GLY A 227 25.57 40.84 23.56
C GLY A 227 26.39 39.57 23.28
N HIS A 228 26.51 38.65 24.24
CA HIS A 228 27.17 37.35 24.05
C HIS A 228 26.13 36.24 23.89
N ILE A 229 26.37 35.23 23.05
CA ILE A 229 25.46 34.08 22.91
C ILE A 229 25.33 33.33 24.25
N LYS A 230 24.10 33.01 24.65
CA LYS A 230 23.79 32.27 25.88
C LYS A 230 24.54 30.94 25.90
N LYS A 231 25.19 30.65 27.03
CA LYS A 231 25.96 29.41 27.21
C LYS A 231 25.03 28.20 27.08
N GLY A 232 25.30 27.32 26.11
CA GLY A 232 24.48 26.15 25.80
C GLY A 232 23.50 26.30 24.64
N SER A 233 23.37 27.50 24.04
CA SER A 233 22.60 27.69 22.81
C SER A 233 23.25 26.93 21.65
N LYS A 234 22.49 26.00 21.05
CA LYS A 234 22.92 25.23 19.87
C LYS A 234 22.31 25.86 18.61
N LEU A 235 23.15 26.05 17.58
CA LEU A 235 22.66 26.47 16.26
C LEU A 235 21.71 25.39 15.72
N PRO A 236 20.55 25.79 15.17
CA PRO A 236 19.63 24.86 14.50
C PRO A 236 20.35 24.05 13.43
N PHE A 237 19.93 22.81 13.29
CA PHE A 237 20.60 21.87 12.40
C PHE A 237 20.58 22.35 10.95
N PHE A 238 19.46 22.90 10.46
CA PHE A 238 19.34 23.44 9.10
C PHE A 238 20.12 24.74 8.82
N LEU A 239 20.58 25.46 9.85
CA LEU A 239 21.39 26.68 9.69
C LEU A 239 22.90 26.43 9.64
N LYS A 240 23.33 25.20 9.97
CA LYS A 240 24.72 24.76 9.81
C LYS A 240 25.09 24.78 8.33
N GLU A 241 26.32 25.19 8.04
CA GLU A 241 26.81 25.40 6.67
C GLU A 241 26.62 24.17 5.77
N GLU A 242 26.88 22.98 6.31
CA GLU A 242 26.67 21.68 5.63
C GLU A 242 25.20 21.34 5.30
N ASN A 243 24.22 21.99 5.94
CA ASN A 243 22.80 21.67 5.81
C ASN A 243 21.98 22.78 5.13
N ARG A 244 22.65 23.85 4.68
CA ARG A 244 21.97 24.92 3.95
C ARG A 244 21.58 24.44 2.56
N MET A 245 20.37 24.83 2.15
CA MET A 245 19.85 24.60 0.81
C MET A 245 20.57 25.50 -0.20
N THR A 246 21.04 24.92 -1.29
CA THR A 246 21.61 25.63 -2.45
C THR A 246 20.59 25.73 -3.59
N PRO A 247 20.81 26.58 -4.61
CA PRO A 247 19.98 26.58 -5.81
C PRO A 247 19.88 25.21 -6.49
N ASP A 248 20.97 24.45 -6.53
CA ASP A 248 20.99 23.10 -7.12
C ASP A 248 20.10 22.12 -6.35
N ASP A 249 20.06 22.23 -5.01
CA ASP A 249 19.16 21.43 -4.18
C ASP A 249 17.70 21.67 -4.57
N TRP A 250 17.32 22.90 -4.92
CA TRP A 250 15.97 23.25 -5.34
C TRP A 250 15.60 22.71 -6.73
N HIS A 251 16.55 22.62 -7.66
CA HIS A 251 16.31 21.98 -8.96
C HIS A 251 16.03 20.48 -8.80
N VAL A 252 16.81 19.79 -7.96
CA VAL A 252 16.59 18.36 -7.64
C VAL A 252 15.24 18.15 -6.97
N LEU A 253 14.87 19.01 -6.01
CA LEU A 253 13.57 18.93 -5.34
C LEU A 253 12.40 19.25 -6.26
N GLY A 254 12.56 20.21 -7.18
CA GLY A 254 11.55 20.54 -8.19
C GLY A 254 11.25 19.35 -9.08
N THR A 255 12.29 18.73 -9.66
CA THR A 255 12.08 17.53 -10.48
C THR A 255 11.48 16.37 -9.70
N LEU A 256 11.89 16.17 -8.44
CA LEU A 256 11.25 15.15 -7.59
C LEU A 256 9.77 15.47 -7.33
N TYR A 257 9.44 16.74 -7.10
CA TYR A 257 8.06 17.20 -6.92
C TYR A 257 7.22 16.93 -8.17
N ASP A 258 7.73 17.27 -9.35
CA ASP A 258 7.02 17.06 -10.63
C ASP A 258 6.73 15.57 -10.87
N ILE A 259 7.72 14.69 -10.63
CA ILE A 259 7.52 13.23 -10.70
C ILE A 259 6.42 12.79 -9.71
N LEU A 260 6.51 13.23 -8.45
CA LEU A 260 5.53 12.84 -7.44
C LEU A 260 4.12 13.37 -7.73
N LEU A 261 4.03 14.53 -8.38
CA LEU A 261 2.78 15.12 -8.82
C LEU A 261 2.12 14.25 -9.89
N ASP A 262 2.87 13.81 -10.90
CA ASP A 262 2.38 12.90 -11.94
C ASP A 262 1.88 11.58 -11.33
N PHE A 263 2.63 11.01 -10.38
CA PHE A 263 2.19 9.82 -9.63
C PHE A 263 0.91 10.08 -8.83
N GLN A 264 0.81 11.22 -8.16
CA GLN A 264 -0.38 11.59 -7.40
C GLN A 264 -1.60 11.74 -8.31
N LEU A 265 -1.44 12.36 -9.48
CA LEU A 265 -2.50 12.54 -10.47
C LEU A 265 -3.02 11.20 -10.98
N VAL A 266 -2.11 10.29 -11.34
CA VAL A 266 -2.47 8.94 -11.80
C VAL A 266 -3.15 8.13 -10.71
N VAL A 267 -2.60 8.09 -9.49
CA VAL A 267 -3.18 7.34 -8.37
C VAL A 267 -4.58 7.87 -8.06
N ARG A 268 -4.76 9.19 -7.96
CA ARG A 268 -6.09 9.80 -7.76
C ARG A 268 -7.07 9.48 -8.89
N GLY A 269 -6.61 9.49 -10.14
CA GLY A 269 -7.44 9.13 -11.28
C GLY A 269 -7.86 7.66 -11.28
N LEU A 270 -7.00 6.77 -10.76
CA LEU A 270 -7.26 5.34 -10.67
C LEU A 270 -8.07 4.93 -9.43
N GLU A 271 -8.18 5.78 -8.41
CA GLU A 271 -8.93 5.48 -7.18
C GLU A 271 -10.42 5.21 -7.44
N GLY A 272 -10.99 5.69 -8.55
CA GLY A 272 -12.37 5.42 -8.97
C GLY A 272 -13.40 5.84 -7.92
N ASP A 273 -13.92 7.06 -8.00
CA ASP A 273 -14.81 7.59 -6.96
C ASP A 273 -16.24 7.01 -6.95
N GLY A 274 -16.58 6.16 -7.94
CA GLY A 274 -17.92 5.58 -8.11
C GLY A 274 -19.02 6.62 -8.30
N GLN A 275 -18.67 7.91 -8.34
CA GLN A 275 -19.55 9.05 -8.53
C GLN A 275 -19.10 9.71 -9.81
N GLY A 276 -19.59 9.18 -10.94
CA GLY A 276 -19.17 9.61 -12.27
C GLY A 276 -19.02 11.12 -12.38
N LYS A 277 -18.04 11.55 -13.20
CA LYS A 277 -17.49 12.90 -13.52
C LYS A 277 -18.37 14.17 -13.34
N HIS A 278 -19.66 14.04 -13.08
CA HIS A 278 -20.67 15.08 -12.94
C HIS A 278 -20.92 15.62 -11.52
N GLN A 279 -20.29 15.10 -10.45
CA GLN A 279 -20.52 15.63 -9.08
C GLN A 279 -19.34 16.34 -8.43
N ARG A 280 -18.12 16.23 -8.94
CA ARG A 280 -16.96 16.91 -8.37
C ARG A 280 -16.79 18.29 -9.00
N LYS A 281 -16.92 19.36 -8.20
CA LYS A 281 -16.48 20.70 -8.61
C LYS A 281 -14.96 20.71 -8.59
N VAL A 282 -14.36 20.75 -9.76
CA VAL A 282 -12.92 20.98 -9.94
C VAL A 282 -12.63 22.43 -9.52
N GLU A 283 -11.73 22.63 -8.56
CA GLU A 283 -11.28 23.98 -8.18
C GLU A 283 -10.38 24.58 -9.28
N GLU A 284 -10.25 25.91 -9.35
CA GLU A 284 -9.60 26.65 -10.46
C GLU A 284 -8.12 26.26 -10.71
N ASN A 285 -7.47 25.59 -9.75
CA ASN A 285 -6.09 25.08 -9.84
C ASN A 285 -5.99 23.54 -9.73
N GLU A 286 -7.11 22.81 -9.75
CA GLU A 286 -7.13 21.36 -9.67
C GLU A 286 -7.13 20.77 -11.09
N ILE A 287 -6.11 19.96 -11.43
CA ILE A 287 -6.06 19.24 -12.70
C ILE A 287 -6.98 18.03 -12.56
N ASP A 288 -8.08 18.01 -13.31
CA ASP A 288 -8.98 16.86 -13.38
C ASP A 288 -8.27 15.69 -14.09
N PRO A 289 -8.04 14.54 -13.42
CA PRO A 289 -7.36 13.43 -14.06
C PRO A 289 -8.22 12.88 -15.21
N PRO A 290 -7.63 12.58 -16.39
CA PRO A 290 -8.39 12.01 -17.50
C PRO A 290 -8.92 10.58 -17.20
N LEU A 291 -8.34 9.92 -16.20
CA LEU A 291 -8.61 8.54 -15.80
C LEU A 291 -9.83 8.46 -14.86
N SER A 292 -10.56 7.35 -14.95
CA SER A 292 -11.82 7.14 -14.22
C SER A 292 -11.81 5.91 -13.30
N GLY A 293 -10.63 5.30 -13.11
CA GLY A 293 -10.46 4.08 -12.31
C GLY A 293 -10.99 2.80 -12.99
N THR A 294 -11.24 2.85 -14.30
CA THR A 294 -11.69 1.68 -15.05
C THR A 294 -10.52 0.77 -15.43
N SER A 295 -10.78 -0.52 -15.64
CA SER A 295 -9.71 -1.50 -15.87
C SER A 295 -8.87 -1.22 -17.12
N TRP A 296 -9.42 -0.55 -18.14
CA TRP A 296 -8.66 -0.16 -19.34
C TRP A 296 -7.78 1.08 -19.13
N ASP A 297 -8.06 1.91 -18.12
CA ASP A 297 -7.25 3.10 -17.78
C ASP A 297 -5.86 2.72 -17.25
N LEU A 298 -5.69 1.48 -16.76
CA LEU A 298 -4.43 0.99 -16.20
C LEU A 298 -3.29 1.03 -17.22
N ILE A 299 -3.53 0.64 -18.47
CA ILE A 299 -2.47 0.62 -19.49
C ILE A 299 -1.94 2.03 -19.73
N HIS A 300 -2.84 3.00 -19.91
CA HIS A 300 -2.47 4.41 -20.09
C HIS A 300 -1.74 4.99 -18.87
N ALA A 301 -2.16 4.63 -17.66
CA ALA A 301 -1.51 5.05 -16.44
C ALA A 301 -0.05 4.57 -16.35
N TYR A 302 0.21 3.31 -16.68
CA TYR A 302 1.58 2.77 -16.67
C TYR A 302 2.45 3.38 -17.77
N GLU A 303 1.95 3.47 -19.00
CA GLU A 303 2.70 4.09 -20.12
C GLU A 303 3.07 5.53 -19.79
N PHE A 304 2.13 6.32 -19.26
CA PHE A 304 2.39 7.69 -18.84
C PHE A 304 3.46 7.79 -17.75
N LEU A 305 3.36 6.99 -16.68
CA LEU A 305 4.33 7.04 -15.58
C LEU A 305 5.72 6.54 -15.99
N LEU A 306 5.80 5.53 -16.87
CA LEU A 306 7.07 5.05 -17.42
C LEU A 306 7.72 6.15 -18.27
N GLU A 307 6.95 6.82 -19.14
CA GLU A 307 7.41 7.95 -19.95
C GLU A 307 7.86 9.15 -19.09
N THR A 308 7.10 9.48 -18.02
CA THR A 308 7.48 10.50 -17.03
C THR A 308 8.85 10.19 -16.43
N LEU A 309 9.08 8.95 -16.00
CA LEU A 309 10.35 8.55 -15.39
C LEU A 309 11.50 8.55 -16.41
N GLU A 310 11.25 8.15 -17.66
CA GLU A 310 12.26 8.24 -18.72
C GLU A 310 12.63 9.69 -19.05
N SER A 311 11.64 10.56 -19.14
CA SER A 311 11.83 12.00 -19.36
C SER A 311 12.58 12.64 -18.20
N ALA A 312 12.20 12.31 -16.96
CA ALA A 312 12.89 12.78 -15.77
C ALA A 312 14.34 12.30 -15.71
N LYS A 313 14.62 11.04 -16.09
CA LYS A 313 15.99 10.50 -16.18
C LYS A 313 16.86 11.33 -17.11
N ARG A 314 16.32 11.74 -18.28
CA ARG A 314 17.03 12.59 -19.25
C ARG A 314 17.27 14.00 -18.69
N ALA A 315 16.29 14.57 -18.00
CA ALA A 315 16.41 15.89 -17.39
C ALA A 315 17.50 15.95 -16.30
N VAL A 316 17.53 14.93 -15.43
CA VAL A 316 18.42 14.85 -14.27
C VAL A 316 19.88 14.58 -14.66
N ALA A 317 20.13 14.04 -15.86
CA ALA A 317 21.48 13.78 -16.35
C ALA A 317 22.37 15.04 -16.44
N ASN A 318 21.76 16.23 -16.52
CA ASN A 318 22.47 17.51 -16.63
C ASN A 318 22.70 18.21 -15.29
N PHE A 319 22.23 17.63 -14.18
CA PHE A 319 22.35 18.27 -12.86
C PHE A 319 23.70 17.94 -12.20
N PRO A 320 24.39 18.94 -11.59
CA PRO A 320 25.67 18.72 -10.92
C PRO A 320 25.66 17.62 -9.85
N ASP A 321 24.52 17.45 -9.15
CA ASP A 321 24.28 16.41 -8.12
C ASP A 321 23.13 15.44 -8.53
N GLY A 322 22.84 15.32 -9.83
CA GLY A 322 21.70 14.56 -10.34
C GLY A 322 21.85 13.03 -10.28
N HIS A 323 23.06 12.50 -10.18
CA HIS A 323 23.34 11.07 -10.31
C HIS A 323 22.49 10.18 -9.40
N HIS A 324 22.25 10.60 -8.16
CA HIS A 324 21.44 9.81 -7.22
C HIS A 324 19.94 9.86 -7.53
N LEU A 325 19.41 11.02 -7.94
CA LEU A 325 18.03 11.11 -8.39
C LEU A 325 17.84 10.28 -9.66
N ALA A 326 18.81 10.29 -10.59
CA ALA A 326 18.79 9.43 -11.77
C ALA A 326 18.79 7.94 -11.41
N VAL A 327 19.57 7.51 -10.40
CA VAL A 327 19.53 6.13 -9.88
C VAL A 327 18.16 5.80 -9.29
N ASN A 328 17.58 6.69 -8.48
CA ASN A 328 16.24 6.47 -7.90
C ASN A 328 15.16 6.41 -8.97
N ILE A 329 15.24 7.26 -9.99
CA ILE A 329 14.34 7.23 -11.16
C ILE A 329 14.48 5.88 -11.88
N ASN A 330 15.70 5.39 -12.10
CA ASN A 330 15.92 4.08 -12.71
C ASN A 330 15.32 2.94 -11.86
N LEU A 331 15.51 2.97 -10.54
CA LEU A 331 14.93 1.97 -9.65
C LEU A 331 13.40 2.04 -9.64
N GLY A 332 12.84 3.25 -9.64
CA GLY A 332 11.41 3.49 -9.77
C GLY A 332 10.86 2.94 -11.09
N TRP A 333 11.56 3.21 -12.19
CA TRP A 333 11.19 2.72 -13.52
C TRP A 333 11.25 1.19 -13.58
N LEU A 334 12.33 0.58 -13.07
CA LEU A 334 12.47 -0.89 -13.03
C LEU A 334 11.32 -1.53 -12.25
N LYS A 335 10.98 -0.96 -11.09
CA LYS A 335 9.88 -1.46 -10.27
C LYS A 335 8.53 -1.26 -10.94
N LEU A 336 8.32 -0.12 -11.60
CA LEU A 336 7.08 0.16 -12.31
C LEU A 336 6.92 -0.76 -13.52
N ASN A 337 7.99 -1.00 -14.28
CA ASN A 337 8.01 -1.90 -15.42
C ASN A 337 7.75 -3.36 -15.02
N GLU A 338 8.28 -3.82 -13.88
CA GLU A 338 7.95 -5.14 -13.32
C GLU A 338 6.43 -5.32 -13.12
N TYR A 339 5.74 -4.32 -12.58
CA TYR A 339 4.28 -4.37 -12.44
C TYR A 339 3.55 -4.21 -13.78
N TYR A 340 4.13 -3.43 -14.71
CA TYR A 340 3.58 -3.26 -16.05
C TYR A 340 3.55 -4.59 -16.82
N GLU A 341 4.62 -5.38 -16.74
CA GLU A 341 4.70 -6.71 -17.34
C GLU A 341 3.60 -7.66 -16.83
N HIS A 342 3.22 -7.54 -15.54
CA HIS A 342 2.13 -8.33 -14.97
C HIS A 342 0.73 -7.98 -15.50
N LEU A 343 0.54 -6.80 -16.12
CA LEU A 343 -0.73 -6.53 -16.83
C LEU A 343 -0.97 -7.54 -17.95
N ASN A 344 0.12 -8.04 -18.55
CA ASN A 344 0.09 -9.04 -19.62
C ASN A 344 -0.40 -10.43 -19.17
N ASP A 345 -0.64 -10.62 -17.88
CA ASP A 345 -1.17 -11.87 -17.33
C ASP A 345 -2.68 -11.80 -17.06
N SER A 346 -3.30 -10.62 -17.17
CA SER A 346 -4.72 -10.42 -16.88
C SER A 346 -5.57 -10.30 -18.16
N PRO A 347 -6.43 -11.29 -18.49
CA PRO A 347 -7.33 -11.19 -19.64
C PRO A 347 -8.39 -10.10 -19.47
N LEU A 348 -8.67 -9.69 -18.24
CA LEU A 348 -9.67 -8.67 -17.91
C LEU A 348 -9.29 -7.31 -18.50
N ILE A 349 -8.02 -6.90 -18.36
CA ILE A 349 -7.56 -5.58 -18.80
C ILE A 349 -7.65 -5.49 -20.33
N TYR A 350 -7.17 -6.51 -21.02
CA TYR A 350 -7.28 -6.62 -22.48
C TYR A 350 -8.73 -6.69 -22.94
N GLY A 351 -9.56 -7.54 -22.31
CA GLY A 351 -10.97 -7.65 -22.64
C GLY A 351 -11.72 -6.33 -22.48
N ALA A 352 -11.48 -5.63 -21.38
CA ALA A 352 -12.12 -4.35 -21.08
C ALA A 352 -11.72 -3.26 -22.10
N ALA A 353 -10.44 -3.19 -22.49
CA ALA A 353 -9.98 -2.27 -23.53
C ALA A 353 -10.52 -2.61 -24.93
N VAL A 354 -10.58 -3.89 -25.28
CA VAL A 354 -11.08 -4.36 -26.59
C VAL A 354 -12.59 -4.12 -26.74
N LEU A 355 -13.35 -4.29 -25.66
CA LEU A 355 -14.79 -4.02 -25.64
C LEU A 355 -15.11 -2.52 -25.57
N HIS A 356 -14.13 -1.68 -25.22
CA HIS A 356 -14.30 -0.24 -25.21
C HIS A 356 -14.52 0.28 -26.65
N PRO A 357 -15.62 1.00 -26.94
CA PRO A 357 -16.05 1.31 -28.30
C PRO A 357 -15.06 2.20 -29.07
N ALA A 358 -14.25 3.00 -28.35
CA ALA A 358 -13.26 3.91 -28.95
C ALA A 358 -11.84 3.30 -29.07
N TYR A 359 -11.47 2.36 -28.20
CA TYR A 359 -10.09 1.82 -28.13
C TYR A 359 -9.96 0.57 -28.98
N ARG A 360 -10.73 -0.48 -28.64
CA ARG A 360 -10.70 -1.76 -29.33
C ARG A 360 -9.27 -2.32 -29.40
N TRP A 361 -8.95 -3.09 -30.44
CA TRP A 361 -7.58 -3.53 -30.69
C TRP A 361 -6.64 -2.41 -31.14
N ALA A 362 -7.17 -1.31 -31.70
CA ALA A 362 -6.38 -0.20 -32.21
C ALA A 362 -5.54 0.48 -31.13
N LEU A 363 -6.02 0.51 -29.88
CA LEU A 363 -5.24 1.01 -28.74
C LEU A 363 -3.87 0.33 -28.61
N PHE A 364 -3.81 -0.99 -28.78
CA PHE A 364 -2.56 -1.73 -28.65
C PHE A 364 -1.66 -1.55 -29.86
N ASP A 365 -2.26 -1.43 -31.05
CA ASP A 365 -1.50 -1.12 -32.26
C ASP A 365 -0.90 0.30 -32.17
N ASP A 366 -1.59 1.26 -31.57
CA ASP A 366 -1.08 2.63 -31.37
C ASP A 366 0.01 2.70 -30.29
N LEU A 367 -0.12 1.94 -29.20
CA LEU A 367 0.85 1.96 -28.09
C LEU A 367 2.09 1.10 -28.39
N TRP A 368 1.91 -0.06 -29.02
CA TRP A 368 2.91 -1.12 -29.13
C TRP A 368 3.21 -1.52 -30.58
N GLY A 369 2.60 -0.85 -31.56
CA GLY A 369 2.74 -1.10 -33.00
C GLY A 369 4.19 -1.23 -33.49
N ASP A 370 5.03 -0.36 -32.97
CA ASP A 370 6.41 -0.17 -33.42
C ASP A 370 7.45 -0.98 -32.61
N ASP A 371 7.02 -1.76 -31.61
CA ASP A 371 7.90 -2.53 -30.72
C ASP A 371 7.71 -4.05 -30.92
N ASP A 372 8.71 -4.70 -31.53
CA ASP A 372 8.69 -6.13 -31.85
C ASP A 372 8.46 -7.04 -30.61
N GLU A 373 8.94 -6.66 -29.43
CA GLU A 373 8.71 -7.43 -28.20
C GLU A 373 7.28 -7.24 -27.69
N ARG A 374 6.76 -6.01 -27.73
CA ARG A 374 5.39 -5.72 -27.31
C ARG A 374 4.34 -6.17 -28.32
N GLN A 375 4.68 -6.35 -29.60
CA GLN A 375 3.82 -7.02 -30.59
C GLN A 375 3.47 -8.47 -30.19
N LEU A 376 4.39 -9.17 -29.52
CA LEU A 376 4.10 -10.49 -28.95
C LEU A 376 3.03 -10.41 -27.85
N TRP A 377 2.98 -9.30 -27.10
CA TRP A 377 1.96 -9.08 -26.08
C TRP A 377 0.58 -8.92 -26.71
N ILE A 378 0.47 -8.23 -27.85
CA ILE A 378 -0.81 -8.14 -28.60
C ILE A 378 -1.28 -9.53 -29.03
N THR A 379 -0.35 -10.37 -29.50
CA THR A 379 -0.66 -11.75 -29.92
C THR A 379 -1.16 -12.59 -28.75
N LYS A 380 -0.45 -12.53 -27.59
CA LYS A 380 -0.85 -13.19 -26.35
C LYS A 380 -2.21 -12.67 -25.85
N ALA A 381 -2.44 -11.36 -25.89
CA ALA A 381 -3.70 -10.73 -25.50
C ALA A 381 -4.88 -11.21 -26.35
N LYS A 382 -4.71 -11.30 -27.68
CA LYS A 382 -5.73 -11.86 -28.60
C LYS A 382 -6.10 -13.28 -28.23
N GLU A 383 -5.12 -14.12 -27.90
CA GLU A 383 -5.36 -15.49 -27.43
C GLU A 383 -6.08 -15.53 -26.08
N MET A 384 -5.65 -14.70 -25.12
CA MET A 384 -6.25 -14.59 -23.79
C MET A 384 -7.71 -14.15 -23.85
N VAL A 385 -8.02 -13.09 -24.62
CA VAL A 385 -9.39 -12.58 -24.79
C VAL A 385 -10.26 -13.60 -25.52
N ARG A 386 -9.74 -14.30 -26.54
CA ARG A 386 -10.46 -15.38 -27.22
C ARG A 386 -10.78 -16.53 -26.26
N ASN A 387 -9.79 -16.97 -25.48
CA ASN A 387 -9.99 -18.04 -24.49
C ASN A 387 -11.03 -17.65 -23.43
N LEU A 388 -10.99 -16.40 -22.94
CA LEU A 388 -11.98 -15.87 -22.00
C LEU A 388 -13.39 -15.92 -22.62
N TRP A 389 -13.53 -15.47 -23.87
CA TRP A 389 -14.80 -15.49 -24.59
C TRP A 389 -15.34 -16.92 -24.77
N GLU A 390 -14.52 -17.84 -25.29
CA GLU A 390 -14.95 -19.20 -25.62
C GLU A 390 -15.25 -20.04 -24.38
N ARG A 391 -14.45 -19.91 -23.32
CA ARG A 391 -14.52 -20.81 -22.16
C ARG A 391 -15.41 -20.31 -21.04
N GLU A 392 -15.46 -19.00 -20.83
CA GLU A 392 -16.19 -18.43 -19.70
C GLU A 392 -17.50 -17.82 -20.19
N TYR A 393 -17.44 -16.93 -21.18
CA TYR A 393 -18.62 -16.17 -21.60
C TYR A 393 -19.60 -16.99 -22.45
N LEU A 394 -19.12 -17.60 -23.53
CA LEU A 394 -19.96 -18.38 -24.45
C LEU A 394 -20.55 -19.63 -23.77
N PHE A 395 -19.75 -20.27 -22.90
CA PHE A 395 -20.16 -21.47 -22.17
C PHE A 395 -21.26 -21.18 -21.13
N GLU A 396 -21.19 -20.03 -20.44
CA GLU A 396 -22.25 -19.63 -19.51
C GLU A 396 -23.56 -19.27 -20.21
N CYS A 397 -23.50 -18.62 -21.39
CA CYS A 397 -24.69 -18.35 -22.19
C CYS A 397 -25.42 -19.62 -22.69
N HIS A 398 -24.75 -20.77 -22.73
CA HIS A 398 -25.32 -22.05 -23.20
C HIS A 398 -25.73 -23.02 -22.09
N LYS A 399 -25.56 -22.66 -20.80
CA LYS A 399 -26.15 -23.46 -19.72
C LYS A 399 -27.67 -23.30 -19.77
N PRO A 400 -28.47 -24.38 -19.88
CA PRO A 400 -29.91 -24.26 -19.76
C PRO A 400 -30.20 -23.71 -18.37
N THR A 401 -30.79 -22.52 -18.33
CA THR A 401 -31.30 -21.91 -17.11
C THR A 401 -32.17 -22.96 -16.43
N LEU A 402 -31.76 -23.44 -15.25
CA LEU A 402 -32.58 -24.28 -14.40
C LEU A 402 -33.83 -23.47 -14.09
N ALA A 403 -34.87 -23.69 -14.88
CA ALA A 403 -36.14 -23.00 -14.78
C ALA A 403 -36.66 -23.22 -13.36
N TYR A 404 -36.66 -22.15 -12.57
CA TYR A 404 -37.54 -22.05 -11.43
C TYR A 404 -38.94 -22.38 -11.93
N ARG A 405 -39.49 -23.52 -11.49
CA ARG A 405 -40.91 -23.83 -11.64
C ARG A 405 -41.70 -22.74 -10.91
N THR A 406 -42.08 -21.71 -11.66
CA THR A 406 -43.27 -20.93 -11.38
C THR A 406 -44.15 -21.08 -12.61
N GLY A 407 -45.39 -21.50 -12.40
CA GLY A 407 -46.33 -21.76 -13.48
C GLY A 407 -46.58 -20.49 -14.28
N GLY A 408 -46.54 -20.61 -15.60
CA GLY A 408 -46.85 -19.52 -16.51
C GLY A 408 -46.25 -19.78 -17.89
N SER A 409 -47.11 -20.16 -18.83
CA SER A 409 -46.79 -20.35 -20.24
C SER A 409 -46.46 -19.03 -20.94
N SER A 410 -45.27 -18.91 -21.53
CA SER A 410 -45.04 -18.16 -22.78
C SER A 410 -43.62 -18.40 -23.31
N GLN A 411 -43.52 -18.65 -24.60
CA GLN A 411 -42.31 -19.01 -25.36
C GLN A 411 -41.25 -17.90 -25.37
N PRO A 412 -39.95 -18.22 -25.60
CA PRO A 412 -38.93 -17.21 -25.86
C PRO A 412 -38.87 -16.83 -27.36
N GLU A 413 -38.91 -15.53 -27.64
CA GLU A 413 -38.50 -14.93 -28.92
C GLU A 413 -36.98 -14.75 -28.95
N ASP A 414 -36.36 -15.15 -30.07
CA ASP A 414 -34.95 -14.99 -30.37
C ASP A 414 -34.55 -13.51 -30.53
N ILE A 415 -33.42 -13.10 -29.95
CA ILE A 415 -32.78 -11.82 -30.25
C ILE A 415 -31.43 -12.09 -30.93
N LYS A 416 -31.28 -11.50 -32.13
CA LYS A 416 -30.11 -11.50 -33.02
C LYS A 416 -29.01 -10.55 -32.58
#